data_AF-A0A146KEP8-F1
#
_entry.id   AF-A0A146KEP8-F1
#
_cell.length_a   1.000
_cell.length_b   1.000
_cell.length_c   1.000
_cell.angle_alpha   90.00
_cell.angle_beta   90.00
_cell.angle_gamma   90.00
#
_symmetry.space_group_name_H-M   'P 1'
#
loop_
_entity.id
_entity.type
_entity.pdbx_description
1 polymer ?
#
loop_
_entity_poly.entity_id
_entity_poly.type
_entity_poly.pdbx_seq_one_letter_code
_entity_poly.pdbx_strand_id
1 'polypeptide(L)'
;EDQWGNKQEDYLSAAADNEQVFPGKNGLRTPIQMYTDYMQAFKNAMGDLMSIVDDIQVGTGPAGEARFPGYPLNRWSFPGVGEFQAFDPLFIKQFRDHAAQQGKKYDSPPRDAGSYNSRPEQTQFFTTGYKTEYGDFFLQFYFDTLLKHSKTILLKARSIFNTQLSIKISGIHWWYGTQNHAAELTAGYYNTNGKNAYLSFMEEFGQLVTYDFTCLEMTNQQQAGCNAFCQPENLIAQVWAASKQTNTKIAGENALPRYDQEGYQQILKQIRNAQGRFQAFTYLRLNNQLLDGWNFEQFKKFVEEAGRI
;
A
#
# COMPACT_ATOMS: atom_id res chain seq x y z
N GLU A 1 11.38 -4.43 -11.22
CA GLU A 1 12.31 -3.81 -12.18
C GLU A 1 11.52 -2.79 -12.97
N ASP A 2 12.08 -1.59 -13.18
CA ASP A 2 11.46 -0.55 -14.01
C ASP A 2 11.77 -0.74 -15.50
N GLN A 3 11.22 0.12 -16.36
CA GLN A 3 11.37 -0.01 -17.82
C GLN A 3 12.82 0.15 -18.33
N TRP A 4 13.71 0.69 -17.47
CA TRP A 4 15.12 0.96 -17.73
C TRP A 4 16.04 -0.15 -17.20
N GLY A 5 15.48 -1.21 -16.62
CA GLY A 5 16.23 -2.29 -16.01
C GLY A 5 16.74 -1.98 -14.60
N ASN A 6 16.31 -0.88 -13.98
CA ASN A 6 16.68 -0.59 -12.61
C ASN A 6 15.95 -1.52 -11.65
N LYS A 7 16.71 -2.05 -10.69
CA LYS A 7 16.20 -2.93 -9.64
C LYS A 7 15.98 -2.14 -8.36
N GLN A 8 14.99 -2.61 -7.61
CA GLN A 8 14.71 -2.20 -6.24
C GLN A 8 15.00 -3.43 -5.37
N GLU A 9 15.82 -3.28 -4.35
CA GLU A 9 16.30 -4.39 -3.51
C GLU A 9 15.49 -4.53 -2.21
N ASP A 10 14.51 -3.66 -2.01
CA ASP A 10 13.74 -3.56 -0.76
C ASP A 10 12.70 -4.69 -0.60
N TYR A 11 12.38 -5.43 -1.68
CA TYR A 11 11.38 -6.50 -1.66
C TYR A 11 11.53 -7.46 -2.86
N LEU A 12 11.09 -8.72 -2.72
CA LEU A 12 11.06 -9.70 -3.82
C LEU A 12 9.85 -9.47 -4.73
N SER A 13 10.03 -9.57 -6.05
CA SER A 13 8.92 -9.40 -7.00
C SER A 13 7.79 -10.40 -6.74
N ALA A 14 6.55 -9.92 -6.72
CA ALA A 14 5.34 -10.76 -6.61
C ALA A 14 5.25 -11.82 -7.72
N ALA A 15 5.81 -11.53 -8.91
CA ALA A 15 5.87 -12.50 -10.00
C ALA A 15 6.71 -13.73 -9.64
N ALA A 16 7.60 -13.64 -8.65
CA ALA A 16 8.46 -14.75 -8.22
C ALA A 16 7.83 -15.63 -7.12
N ASP A 17 6.62 -15.35 -6.63
CA ASP A 17 6.00 -16.00 -5.46
C ASP A 17 6.10 -17.53 -5.43
N ASN A 18 6.01 -18.16 -6.60
CA ASN A 18 6.02 -19.61 -6.78
C ASN A 18 7.30 -20.16 -7.42
N GLU A 19 8.30 -19.31 -7.65
CA GLU A 19 9.56 -19.70 -8.28
C GLU A 19 10.49 -20.35 -7.25
N GLN A 20 10.90 -21.59 -7.51
CA GLN A 20 11.80 -22.34 -6.62
C GLN A 20 13.26 -21.93 -6.86
N VAL A 21 13.65 -20.78 -6.33
CA VAL A 21 14.99 -20.20 -6.60
C VAL A 21 15.85 -20.00 -5.36
N PHE A 22 15.29 -20.06 -4.15
CA PHE A 22 16.03 -19.77 -2.93
C PHE A 22 16.49 -21.05 -2.22
N PRO A 23 17.73 -21.16 -1.73
CA PRO A 23 18.18 -22.35 -1.03
C PRO A 23 17.39 -22.58 0.27
N GLY A 24 17.11 -23.85 0.56
CA GLY A 24 16.45 -24.33 1.77
C GLY A 24 16.97 -25.70 2.19
N LYS A 25 16.52 -26.17 3.37
CA LYS A 25 17.01 -27.42 3.98
C LYS A 25 16.80 -28.66 3.11
N ASN A 26 15.71 -28.69 2.34
CA ASN A 26 15.27 -29.83 1.53
C ASN A 26 15.23 -29.50 0.02
N GLY A 27 16.12 -28.63 -0.45
CA GLY A 27 16.15 -28.15 -1.84
C GLY A 27 15.78 -26.67 -1.96
N LEU A 28 15.38 -26.25 -3.17
CA LEU A 28 14.99 -24.87 -3.43
C LEU A 28 13.58 -24.57 -2.87
N ARG A 29 13.41 -23.35 -2.38
CA ARG A 29 12.19 -22.78 -1.82
C ARG A 29 11.68 -21.64 -2.69
N THR A 30 10.37 -21.45 -2.63
CA THR A 30 9.71 -20.25 -3.18
C THR A 30 9.72 -19.10 -2.17
N PRO A 31 9.56 -17.83 -2.61
CA PRO A 31 9.32 -16.71 -1.71
C PRO A 31 8.18 -16.96 -0.72
N ILE A 32 7.04 -17.50 -1.18
CA ILE A 32 5.91 -17.82 -0.29
C ILE A 32 6.30 -18.82 0.80
N GLN A 33 7.11 -19.83 0.46
CA GLN A 33 7.66 -20.76 1.45
C GLN A 33 8.59 -20.05 2.44
N MET A 34 9.47 -19.16 1.97
CA MET A 34 10.34 -18.37 2.86
C MET A 34 9.55 -17.51 3.84
N TYR A 35 8.51 -16.80 3.38
CA TYR A 35 7.64 -16.00 4.26
C TYR A 35 6.93 -16.88 5.28
N THR A 36 6.41 -18.03 4.84
CA THR A 36 5.72 -19.01 5.70
C THR A 36 6.67 -19.58 6.77
N ASP A 37 7.87 -20.00 6.36
CA ASP A 37 8.90 -20.53 7.25
C ASP A 37 9.31 -19.48 8.30
N TYR A 38 9.48 -18.23 7.88
CA TYR A 38 9.84 -17.13 8.78
C TYR A 38 8.75 -16.86 9.81
N MET A 39 7.49 -16.75 9.38
CA MET A 39 6.36 -16.56 10.27
C MET A 39 6.22 -17.69 11.29
N GLN A 40 6.43 -18.94 10.85
CA GLN A 40 6.39 -20.10 11.74
C GLN A 40 7.55 -20.07 12.75
N ALA A 41 8.77 -19.73 12.30
CA ALA A 41 9.92 -19.58 13.17
C ALA A 41 9.73 -18.45 14.19
N PHE A 42 9.16 -17.32 13.76
CA PHE A 42 8.82 -16.19 14.64
C PHE A 42 7.85 -16.62 15.73
N LYS A 43 6.72 -17.26 15.37
CA LYS A 43 5.74 -17.76 16.34
C LYS A 43 6.39 -18.69 17.38
N ASN A 44 7.23 -19.62 16.91
CA ASN A 44 7.90 -20.58 17.78
C ASN A 44 8.91 -19.90 18.71
N ALA A 45 9.68 -18.95 18.19
CA ALA A 45 10.69 -18.23 18.97
C ALA A 45 10.09 -17.28 20.01
N MET A 46 8.96 -16.64 19.68
CA MET A 46 8.22 -15.80 20.63
C MET A 46 7.56 -16.64 21.73
N GLY A 47 7.16 -17.88 21.45
CA GLY A 47 6.62 -18.79 22.46
C GLY A 47 5.49 -18.14 23.26
N ASP A 48 5.67 -18.10 24.59
CA ASP A 48 4.69 -17.51 25.51
C ASP A 48 4.50 -16.00 25.32
N LEU A 49 5.47 -15.27 24.76
CA LEU A 49 5.34 -13.83 24.47
C LEU A 49 4.26 -13.55 23.42
N MET A 50 3.85 -14.55 22.62
CA MET A 50 2.70 -14.39 21.73
C MET A 50 1.41 -14.04 22.47
N SER A 51 1.32 -14.32 23.78
CA SER A 51 0.17 -13.98 24.62
C SER A 51 -0.04 -12.47 24.82
N ILE A 52 1.00 -11.66 24.63
CA ILE A 52 0.94 -10.19 24.73
C ILE A 52 0.99 -9.49 23.37
N VAL A 53 0.99 -10.25 22.28
CA VAL A 53 0.99 -9.70 20.92
C VAL A 53 -0.45 -9.57 20.46
N ASP A 54 -0.95 -8.33 20.37
CA ASP A 54 -2.33 -8.04 19.97
C ASP A 54 -2.54 -8.09 18.45
N ASP A 55 -1.51 -7.75 17.67
CA ASP A 55 -1.57 -7.66 16.21
C ASP A 55 -0.28 -8.16 15.55
N ILE A 56 -0.44 -8.84 14.41
CA ILE A 56 0.65 -9.18 13.49
C ILE A 56 0.39 -8.45 12.17
N GLN A 57 1.12 -7.36 11.94
CA GLN A 57 1.10 -6.67 10.66
C GLN A 57 1.96 -7.42 9.63
N VAL A 58 1.32 -7.96 8.60
CA VAL A 58 1.96 -8.77 7.58
C VAL A 58 2.42 -7.88 6.43
N GLY A 59 3.74 -7.72 6.28
CA GLY A 59 4.31 -6.96 5.17
C GLY A 59 4.20 -7.70 3.83
N THR A 60 3.64 -7.04 2.81
CA THR A 60 3.44 -7.62 1.46
C THR A 60 4.07 -6.79 0.34
N GLY A 61 5.08 -5.98 0.68
CA GLY A 61 5.78 -5.13 -0.27
C GLY A 61 6.82 -4.20 0.40
N PRO A 62 7.35 -3.23 -0.35
CA PRO A 62 8.33 -2.26 0.16
C PRO A 62 7.76 -1.49 1.35
N ALA A 63 8.59 -1.24 2.37
CA ALA A 63 8.18 -0.67 3.66
C ALA A 63 7.08 -1.46 4.41
N GLY A 64 6.83 -2.73 4.02
CA GLY A 64 5.75 -3.55 4.55
C GLY A 64 4.37 -3.22 3.97
N GLU A 65 4.29 -2.32 2.99
CA GLU A 65 3.02 -1.86 2.40
C GLU A 65 2.61 -2.76 1.22
N ALA A 66 1.32 -3.03 1.07
CA ALA A 66 0.78 -3.72 -0.08
C ALA A 66 0.82 -2.78 -1.30
N ARG A 67 1.96 -2.70 -1.98
CA ARG A 67 2.18 -1.91 -3.21
C ARG A 67 3.42 -2.36 -3.96
N PHE A 68 3.59 -1.82 -5.16
CA PHE A 68 4.86 -1.84 -5.87
C PHE A 68 5.78 -0.67 -5.45
N PRO A 69 7.11 -0.79 -5.62
CA PRO A 69 8.06 0.29 -5.31
C PRO A 69 8.09 1.37 -6.41
N GLY A 70 6.95 2.00 -6.68
CA GLY A 70 6.78 3.00 -7.76
C GLY A 70 7.42 4.37 -7.51
N TYR A 71 7.74 4.71 -6.26
CA TYR A 71 8.30 6.01 -5.84
C TYR A 71 9.53 5.86 -4.91
N PRO A 72 10.60 5.18 -5.35
CA PRO A 72 11.80 4.96 -4.55
C PRO A 72 12.56 6.27 -4.32
N LEU A 73 12.86 6.62 -3.05
CA LEU A 73 13.40 7.93 -2.68
C LEU A 73 14.78 8.28 -3.31
N ASN A 74 15.50 7.29 -3.86
CA ASN A 74 16.77 7.50 -4.54
C ASN A 74 16.64 7.88 -6.04
N ARG A 75 15.45 7.72 -6.65
CA ARG A 75 15.19 8.05 -8.07
C ARG A 75 13.97 8.96 -8.26
N TRP A 76 13.10 8.99 -7.25
CA TRP A 76 11.85 9.74 -7.25
C TRP A 76 11.90 10.88 -6.24
N SER A 77 11.19 11.97 -6.56
CA SER A 77 10.94 13.10 -5.67
C SER A 77 9.48 13.51 -5.77
N PHE A 78 8.90 13.87 -4.63
CA PHE A 78 7.53 14.38 -4.59
C PHE A 78 7.39 15.63 -5.47
N PRO A 79 6.34 15.75 -6.31
CA PRO A 79 5.20 14.85 -6.49
C PRO A 79 5.26 14.04 -7.80
N GLY A 80 6.39 13.41 -8.18
CA GLY A 80 6.47 12.65 -9.43
C GLY A 80 5.41 11.55 -9.57
N VAL A 81 5.00 11.21 -10.80
CA VAL A 81 4.03 10.11 -11.04
C VAL A 81 4.55 8.73 -10.66
N GLY A 82 5.86 8.56 -10.50
CA GLY A 82 6.48 7.25 -10.28
C GLY A 82 6.68 6.45 -11.56
N GLU A 83 7.06 5.18 -11.46
CA GLU A 83 7.17 4.26 -12.60
C GLU A 83 6.60 2.87 -12.28
N PHE A 84 5.97 2.24 -13.28
CA PHE A 84 5.54 0.85 -13.18
C PHE A 84 6.73 -0.09 -12.96
N GLN A 85 6.63 -0.95 -11.94
CA GLN A 85 7.68 -1.89 -11.55
C GLN A 85 7.42 -3.29 -12.12
N ALA A 86 7.06 -3.34 -13.40
CA ALA A 86 6.47 -4.49 -14.08
C ALA A 86 7.40 -5.15 -15.12
N PHE A 87 8.70 -4.84 -15.12
CA PHE A 87 9.61 -5.20 -16.21
C PHE A 87 10.57 -6.34 -15.90
N ASP A 88 10.45 -7.00 -14.73
CA ASP A 88 11.25 -8.19 -14.51
C ASP A 88 10.79 -9.33 -15.46
N PRO A 89 11.70 -10.26 -15.85
CA PRO A 89 11.39 -11.27 -16.86
C PRO A 89 10.19 -12.16 -16.52
N LEU A 90 9.94 -12.42 -15.23
CA LEU A 90 8.82 -13.25 -14.78
C LEU A 90 7.51 -12.51 -14.95
N PHE A 91 7.44 -11.24 -14.54
CA PHE A 91 6.26 -10.40 -14.72
C PHE A 91 5.90 -10.27 -16.21
N ILE A 92 6.88 -9.96 -17.06
CA ILE A 92 6.67 -9.84 -18.51
C ILE A 92 6.12 -11.15 -19.10
N LYS A 93 6.69 -12.29 -18.70
CA LYS A 93 6.21 -13.61 -19.15
C LYS A 93 4.76 -13.84 -18.70
N GLN A 94 4.46 -13.59 -17.43
CA GLN A 94 3.10 -13.80 -16.89
C GLN A 94 2.08 -12.87 -17.55
N PHE A 95 2.44 -11.62 -17.83
CA PHE A 95 1.58 -10.68 -18.56
C PHE A 95 1.28 -11.17 -19.99
N ARG A 96 2.30 -11.64 -20.72
CA ARG A 96 2.14 -12.23 -22.07
C ARG A 96 1.22 -13.45 -22.06
N ASP A 97 1.44 -14.36 -21.11
CA ASP A 97 0.64 -15.57 -20.98
C ASP A 97 -0.83 -15.21 -20.69
N HIS A 98 -1.06 -14.23 -19.80
CA HIS A 98 -2.40 -13.73 -19.49
C HIS A 98 -3.07 -13.05 -20.70
N ALA A 99 -2.33 -12.25 -21.47
CA ALA A 99 -2.81 -11.64 -22.71
C ALA A 99 -3.19 -12.69 -23.76
N ALA A 100 -2.33 -13.68 -23.97
CA ALA A 100 -2.57 -14.76 -24.93
C ALA A 100 -3.81 -15.60 -24.57
N GLN A 101 -4.04 -15.88 -23.29
CA GLN A 101 -5.24 -16.59 -22.80
C GLN A 101 -6.54 -15.85 -23.12
N GLN A 102 -6.49 -14.51 -23.27
CA GLN A 102 -7.63 -13.67 -23.64
C GLN A 102 -7.64 -13.30 -25.13
N GLY A 103 -6.84 -13.96 -25.96
CA GLY A 103 -6.74 -13.68 -27.40
C GLY A 103 -6.12 -12.32 -27.74
N LYS A 104 -5.44 -11.68 -26.78
CA LYS A 104 -4.74 -10.41 -26.98
C LYS A 104 -3.29 -10.64 -27.39
N LYS A 105 -2.72 -9.70 -28.15
CA LYS A 105 -1.31 -9.71 -28.59
C LYS A 105 -0.46 -8.69 -27.83
N TYR A 106 -0.77 -8.47 -26.55
CA TYR A 106 -0.01 -7.55 -25.70
C TYR A 106 1.25 -8.25 -25.17
N ASP A 107 2.41 -7.63 -25.37
CA ASP A 107 3.71 -8.28 -25.19
C ASP A 107 4.63 -7.59 -24.16
N SER A 108 4.24 -6.42 -23.66
CA SER A 108 5.01 -5.62 -22.70
C SER A 108 4.07 -4.76 -21.86
N PRO A 109 4.46 -4.39 -20.63
CA PRO A 109 3.92 -3.24 -19.91
C PRO A 109 4.12 -1.92 -20.68
N PRO A 110 3.36 -0.85 -20.34
CA PRO A 110 3.43 0.44 -21.01
C PRO A 110 4.79 1.12 -20.78
N ARG A 111 5.36 1.68 -21.86
CA ARG A 111 6.63 2.42 -21.86
C ARG A 111 6.44 3.93 -22.08
N ASP A 112 5.20 4.35 -22.21
CA ASP A 112 4.79 5.73 -22.49
C ASP A 112 4.24 6.45 -21.24
N ALA A 113 4.53 5.88 -20.06
CA ALA A 113 4.21 6.41 -18.74
C ALA A 113 5.24 7.43 -18.20
N GLY A 114 6.21 7.84 -19.02
CA GLY A 114 7.24 8.80 -18.62
C GLY A 114 8.29 8.20 -17.69
N SER A 115 8.77 9.01 -16.75
CA SER A 115 9.79 8.63 -15.76
C SER A 115 9.32 8.96 -14.34
N TYR A 116 10.07 8.54 -13.31
CA TYR A 116 9.72 8.74 -11.90
C TYR A 116 9.20 10.16 -11.58
N ASN A 117 9.86 11.20 -12.10
CA ASN A 117 9.58 12.60 -11.79
C ASN A 117 8.74 13.32 -12.86
N SER A 118 8.20 12.58 -13.84
CA SER A 118 7.26 13.14 -14.80
C SER A 118 5.98 13.61 -14.10
N ARG A 119 5.29 14.55 -14.74
CA ARG A 119 3.90 14.91 -14.40
C ARG A 119 2.93 14.19 -15.33
N PRO A 120 1.68 13.94 -14.91
CA PRO A 120 0.74 13.18 -15.73
C PRO A 120 0.56 13.75 -17.15
N GLU A 121 0.44 15.08 -17.26
CA GLU A 121 0.27 15.81 -18.52
C GLU A 121 1.46 15.70 -19.49
N GLN A 122 2.62 15.26 -19.01
CA GLN A 122 3.83 15.08 -19.82
C GLN A 122 3.95 13.68 -20.43
N THR A 123 2.98 12.80 -20.16
CA THR A 123 3.05 11.38 -20.54
C THR A 123 1.86 11.00 -21.42
N GLN A 124 2.07 10.10 -22.38
CA GLN A 124 0.96 9.62 -23.21
C GLN A 124 0.06 8.66 -22.42
N PHE A 125 0.66 7.84 -21.55
CA PHE A 125 -0.10 6.89 -20.74
C PHE A 125 -1.09 7.59 -19.79
N PHE A 126 -0.65 8.56 -18.99
CA PHE A 126 -1.54 9.22 -18.00
C PHE A 126 -2.44 10.31 -18.59
N THR A 127 -2.32 10.63 -19.88
CA THR A 127 -3.25 11.54 -20.58
C THR A 127 -4.36 10.76 -21.29
N THR A 128 -4.00 9.71 -22.05
CA THR A 128 -4.96 8.96 -22.88
C THR A 128 -4.78 7.46 -22.78
N GLY A 129 -3.55 6.96 -22.63
CA GLY A 129 -3.25 5.53 -22.67
C GLY A 129 -3.97 4.71 -21.59
N TYR A 130 -4.10 5.24 -20.37
CA TYR A 130 -4.75 4.57 -19.25
C TYR A 130 -6.25 4.29 -19.49
N LYS A 131 -6.90 5.02 -20.40
CA LYS A 131 -8.31 4.84 -20.79
C LYS A 131 -8.50 3.86 -21.93
N THR A 132 -7.43 3.48 -22.63
CA THR A 132 -7.51 2.53 -23.74
C THR A 132 -7.80 1.14 -23.23
N GLU A 133 -8.28 0.25 -24.10
CA GLU A 133 -8.47 -1.17 -23.79
C GLU A 133 -7.17 -1.82 -23.27
N TYR A 134 -6.03 -1.49 -23.87
CA TYR A 134 -4.72 -1.96 -23.41
C TYR A 134 -4.35 -1.41 -22.03
N GLY A 135 -4.58 -0.11 -21.81
CA GLY A 135 -4.31 0.53 -20.52
C GLY A 135 -5.13 -0.08 -19.39
N ASP A 136 -6.44 -0.27 -19.61
CA ASP A 136 -7.33 -0.95 -18.65
C ASP A 136 -6.87 -2.39 -18.39
N PHE A 137 -6.54 -3.13 -19.45
CA PHE A 137 -6.03 -4.50 -19.36
C PHE A 137 -4.75 -4.59 -18.52
N PHE A 138 -3.77 -3.72 -18.79
CA PHE A 138 -2.51 -3.70 -18.06
C PHE A 138 -2.72 -3.31 -16.59
N LEU A 139 -3.46 -2.24 -16.31
CA LEU A 139 -3.70 -1.77 -14.95
C LEU A 139 -4.46 -2.81 -14.13
N GLN A 140 -5.41 -3.52 -14.74
CA GLN A 140 -6.10 -4.64 -14.08
C GLN A 140 -5.11 -5.77 -13.74
N PHE A 141 -4.31 -6.22 -14.70
CA PHE A 141 -3.32 -7.27 -14.44
C PHE A 141 -2.29 -6.89 -13.37
N TYR A 142 -1.81 -5.64 -13.41
CA TYR A 142 -0.85 -5.13 -12.44
C TYR A 142 -1.44 -5.10 -11.03
N PHE A 143 -2.69 -4.64 -10.88
CA PHE A 143 -3.37 -4.61 -9.59
C PHE A 143 -3.75 -6.02 -9.09
N ASP A 144 -4.27 -6.89 -9.96
CA ASP A 144 -4.62 -8.27 -9.61
C ASP A 144 -3.40 -9.07 -9.15
N THR A 145 -2.22 -8.79 -9.72
CA THR A 145 -0.95 -9.38 -9.27
C THR A 145 -0.66 -9.00 -7.82
N LEU A 146 -0.82 -7.72 -7.46
CA LEU A 146 -0.61 -7.24 -6.09
C LEU A 146 -1.64 -7.81 -5.10
N LEU A 147 -2.92 -7.87 -5.50
CA LEU A 147 -4.00 -8.44 -4.70
C LEU A 147 -3.75 -9.92 -4.41
N LYS A 148 -3.46 -10.70 -5.45
CA LYS A 148 -3.18 -12.13 -5.34
C LYS A 148 -1.94 -12.41 -4.48
N HIS A 149 -0.87 -11.64 -4.67
CA HIS A 149 0.34 -11.72 -3.87
C HIS A 149 0.02 -11.53 -2.38
N SER A 150 -0.60 -10.39 -2.06
CA SER A 150 -0.92 -10.03 -0.68
C SER A 150 -1.84 -11.05 -0.02
N LYS A 151 -2.93 -11.46 -0.69
CA LYS A 151 -3.86 -12.47 -0.18
C LYS A 151 -3.18 -13.82 0.08
N THR A 152 -2.29 -14.25 -0.80
CA THR A 152 -1.57 -15.52 -0.63
C THR A 152 -0.75 -15.50 0.64
N ILE A 153 -0.01 -14.43 0.90
CA ILE A 153 0.80 -14.28 2.12
C ILE A 153 -0.11 -14.19 3.35
N LEU A 154 -1.20 -13.42 3.29
CA LEU A 154 -2.16 -13.29 4.40
C LEU A 154 -2.81 -14.63 4.78
N LEU A 155 -3.15 -15.46 3.80
CA LEU A 155 -3.69 -16.80 4.05
C LEU A 155 -2.66 -17.71 4.72
N LYS A 156 -1.38 -17.61 4.34
CA LYS A 156 -0.29 -18.31 5.04
C LYS A 156 -0.12 -17.81 6.47
N ALA A 157 -0.12 -16.49 6.66
CA ALA A 157 -0.05 -15.89 7.99
C ALA A 157 -1.21 -16.37 8.88
N ARG A 158 -2.44 -16.38 8.36
CA ARG A 158 -3.62 -16.84 9.10
C ARG A 158 -3.56 -18.32 9.48
N SER A 159 -2.94 -19.17 8.64
CA SER A 159 -2.74 -20.58 8.99
C SER A 159 -1.75 -20.78 10.16
N ILE A 160 -0.93 -19.78 10.46
CA ILE A 160 0.09 -19.81 11.51
C ILE A 160 -0.41 -19.09 12.77
N PHE A 161 -0.98 -17.89 12.62
CA PHE A 161 -1.34 -17.01 13.72
C PHE A 161 -2.85 -16.99 14.02
N ASN A 162 -3.19 -17.19 15.29
CA ASN A 162 -4.54 -16.96 15.82
C ASN A 162 -4.77 -15.49 16.20
N THR A 163 -3.69 -14.73 16.38
CA THR A 163 -3.69 -13.28 16.65
C THR A 163 -4.39 -12.50 15.54
N GLN A 164 -4.84 -11.29 15.82
CA GLN A 164 -5.30 -10.37 14.78
C GLN A 164 -4.20 -10.17 13.74
N LEU A 165 -4.59 -10.11 12.47
CA LEU A 165 -3.69 -9.77 11.38
C LEU A 165 -4.04 -8.38 10.90
N SER A 166 -3.03 -7.62 10.50
CA SER A 166 -3.21 -6.37 9.78
C SER A 166 -2.39 -6.35 8.49
N ILE A 167 -2.81 -5.52 7.55
CA ILE A 167 -2.08 -5.22 6.32
C ILE A 167 -2.01 -3.71 6.15
N LYS A 168 -0.85 -3.23 5.69
CA LYS A 168 -0.62 -1.79 5.50
C LYS A 168 -0.91 -1.39 4.06
N ILE A 169 -1.81 -0.41 3.88
CA ILE A 169 -2.16 0.18 2.59
C ILE A 169 -1.64 1.62 2.58
N SER A 170 -0.92 2.00 1.52
CA SER A 170 -0.22 3.28 1.47
C SER A 170 -1.15 4.45 1.10
N GLY A 171 -0.94 5.61 1.73
CA GLY A 171 -1.67 6.85 1.50
C GLY A 171 -1.07 7.65 0.33
N ILE A 172 -1.39 7.25 -0.90
CA ILE A 172 -0.85 7.90 -2.11
C ILE A 172 -1.74 9.08 -2.50
N HIS A 173 -1.51 10.21 -1.83
CA HIS A 173 -2.42 11.34 -1.92
C HIS A 173 -2.14 12.30 -3.08
N TRP A 174 -0.96 12.27 -3.71
CA TRP A 174 -0.63 13.12 -4.86
C TRP A 174 -1.18 12.55 -6.17
N TRP A 175 -1.57 13.44 -7.07
CA TRP A 175 -2.36 13.20 -8.28
C TRP A 175 -3.75 12.58 -8.07
N TYR A 176 -4.17 12.31 -6.83
CA TYR A 176 -5.51 11.80 -6.51
C TYR A 176 -6.61 12.73 -7.05
N GLY A 177 -6.40 14.05 -7.02
CA GLY A 177 -7.37 15.01 -7.56
C GLY A 177 -7.48 15.04 -9.09
N THR A 178 -6.71 14.21 -9.80
CA THR A 178 -6.74 14.10 -11.28
C THR A 178 -7.52 12.87 -11.71
N GLN A 179 -8.06 12.85 -12.92
CA GLN A 179 -8.78 11.68 -13.42
C GLN A 179 -7.89 10.43 -13.58
N ASN A 180 -6.57 10.57 -13.73
CA ASN A 180 -5.69 9.44 -14.00
C ASN A 180 -5.15 8.78 -12.72
N HIS A 181 -5.16 9.48 -11.58
CA HIS A 181 -4.63 8.95 -10.32
C HIS A 181 -3.20 8.38 -10.48
N ALA A 182 -2.34 9.04 -11.29
CA ALA A 182 -1.12 8.43 -11.83
C ALA A 182 -0.20 7.76 -10.80
N ALA A 183 -0.02 8.38 -9.62
CA ALA A 183 0.82 7.81 -8.57
C ALA A 183 0.22 6.57 -7.90
N GLU A 184 -1.11 6.53 -7.75
CA GLU A 184 -1.81 5.31 -7.30
C GLU A 184 -1.58 4.20 -8.32
N LEU A 185 -1.73 4.50 -9.62
CA LEU A 185 -1.54 3.50 -10.69
C LEU A 185 -0.12 2.90 -10.68
N THR A 186 0.93 3.73 -10.61
CA THR A 186 2.32 3.21 -10.63
C THR A 186 2.67 2.39 -9.38
N ALA A 187 2.05 2.71 -8.24
CA ALA A 187 2.14 1.92 -7.02
C ALA A 187 1.29 0.65 -7.02
N GLY A 188 0.41 0.49 -8.01
CA GLY A 188 -0.43 -0.71 -8.20
C GLY A 188 -1.88 -0.55 -7.80
N TYR A 189 -2.34 0.63 -7.41
CA TYR A 189 -3.72 0.87 -6.99
C TYR A 189 -4.53 1.31 -8.20
N TYR A 190 -5.32 0.39 -8.78
CA TYR A 190 -6.15 0.74 -9.93
C TYR A 190 -7.41 1.53 -9.50
N ASN A 191 -7.22 2.82 -9.20
CA ASN A 191 -8.24 3.72 -8.67
C ASN A 191 -8.70 4.75 -9.72
N THR A 192 -8.95 4.30 -10.96
CA THR A 192 -9.49 5.14 -12.03
C THR A 192 -10.40 4.32 -12.95
N ASN A 193 -10.91 4.89 -14.04
CA ASN A 193 -11.82 4.23 -14.99
C ASN A 193 -13.08 3.65 -14.33
N GLY A 194 -13.59 4.35 -13.30
CA GLY A 194 -14.75 3.91 -12.52
C GLY A 194 -14.46 2.78 -11.53
N LYS A 195 -13.19 2.39 -11.35
CA LYS A 195 -12.76 1.38 -10.38
C LYS A 195 -12.33 2.02 -9.07
N ASN A 196 -12.49 1.27 -7.98
CA ASN A 196 -12.12 1.69 -6.63
C ASN A 196 -11.14 0.66 -6.05
N ALA A 197 -9.84 0.98 -6.09
CA ALA A 197 -8.80 0.05 -5.63
C ALA A 197 -8.96 -0.31 -4.14
N TYR A 198 -9.33 0.65 -3.30
CA TYR A 198 -9.49 0.45 -1.86
C TYR A 198 -10.66 -0.48 -1.53
N LEU A 199 -11.75 -0.38 -2.29
CA LEU A 199 -12.86 -1.34 -2.21
C LEU A 199 -12.40 -2.74 -2.63
N SER A 200 -11.66 -2.87 -3.74
CA SER A 200 -11.17 -4.17 -4.19
C SER A 200 -10.23 -4.84 -3.19
N PHE A 201 -9.34 -4.09 -2.52
CA PHE A 201 -8.55 -4.63 -1.40
C PHE A 201 -9.45 -5.23 -0.32
N MET A 202 -10.51 -4.51 0.05
CA MET A 202 -11.41 -4.91 1.12
C MET A 202 -12.35 -6.06 0.74
N GLU A 203 -12.80 -6.12 -0.51
CA GLU A 203 -13.56 -7.25 -1.04
C GLU A 203 -12.69 -8.50 -1.13
N GLU A 204 -11.42 -8.35 -1.52
CA GLU A 204 -10.53 -9.47 -1.76
C GLU A 204 -10.01 -10.11 -0.46
N PHE A 205 -9.69 -9.30 0.56
CA PHE A 205 -9.19 -9.82 1.85
C PHE A 205 -10.29 -9.90 2.92
N GLY A 206 -11.40 -9.17 2.78
CA GLY A 206 -12.52 -9.20 3.71
C GLY A 206 -12.10 -8.90 5.16
N GLN A 207 -12.69 -9.62 6.11
CA GLN A 207 -12.38 -9.51 7.54
C GLN A 207 -11.18 -10.37 7.96
N LEU A 208 -10.40 -10.91 7.01
CA LEU A 208 -9.18 -11.68 7.31
C LEU A 208 -8.15 -10.83 8.09
N VAL A 209 -8.16 -9.52 7.83
CA VAL A 209 -7.21 -8.52 8.32
C VAL A 209 -7.93 -7.24 8.76
N THR A 210 -7.23 -6.45 9.56
CA THR A 210 -7.48 -5.02 9.72
C THR A 210 -6.63 -4.24 8.72
N TYR A 211 -7.22 -3.23 8.07
CA TYR A 211 -6.53 -2.42 7.06
C TYR A 211 -5.92 -1.20 7.74
N ASP A 212 -4.60 -1.17 7.84
CA ASP A 212 -3.85 -0.05 8.40
C ASP A 212 -3.52 0.96 7.29
N PHE A 213 -4.00 2.19 7.43
CA PHE A 213 -3.88 3.23 6.42
C PHE A 213 -3.02 4.40 6.91
N THR A 214 -2.22 5.00 6.02
CA THR A 214 -1.35 6.15 6.37
C THR A 214 -1.98 7.50 5.97
N CYS A 215 -1.32 8.61 6.32
CA CYS A 215 -1.72 10.00 6.00
C CYS A 215 -2.88 10.58 6.83
N LEU A 216 -3.24 9.97 7.96
CA LEU A 216 -4.37 10.42 8.78
C LEU A 216 -4.21 11.84 9.36
N GLU A 217 -2.99 12.36 9.40
CA GLU A 217 -2.65 13.68 9.91
C GLU A 217 -2.69 14.79 8.86
N MET A 218 -2.81 14.43 7.58
CA MET A 218 -2.75 15.38 6.47
C MET A 218 -4.11 16.01 6.17
N THR A 219 -4.09 17.28 5.76
CA THR A 219 -5.27 18.01 5.27
C THR A 219 -5.08 18.40 3.81
N ASN A 220 -6.16 18.58 3.07
CA ASN A 220 -6.08 19.08 1.69
C ASN A 220 -5.50 20.50 1.65
N GLN A 221 -5.82 21.32 2.67
CA GLN A 221 -5.34 22.70 2.78
C GLN A 221 -3.82 22.78 2.92
N GLN A 222 -3.20 21.91 3.71
CA GLN A 222 -1.74 21.86 3.86
C GLN A 222 -1.02 21.49 2.56
N GLN A 223 -1.72 20.81 1.66
CA GLN A 223 -1.18 20.46 0.35
C GLN A 223 -1.56 21.49 -0.74
N ALA A 224 -2.32 22.53 -0.40
CA ALA A 224 -2.67 23.57 -1.36
C ALA A 224 -1.40 24.27 -1.88
N GLY A 225 -1.30 24.45 -3.20
CA GLY A 225 -0.19 25.15 -3.84
C GLY A 225 1.01 24.29 -4.25
N CYS A 226 1.06 22.99 -3.90
CA CYS A 226 2.15 22.11 -4.36
C CYS A 226 2.05 21.68 -5.84
N ASN A 227 0.99 22.11 -6.55
CA ASN A 227 0.69 21.72 -7.94
C ASN A 227 0.71 20.19 -8.17
N ALA A 228 0.40 19.42 -7.11
CA ALA A 228 0.39 17.97 -7.12
C ALA A 228 -1.02 17.38 -7.05
N PHE A 229 -2.07 18.21 -7.06
CA PHE A 229 -3.47 17.78 -6.95
C PHE A 229 -3.70 16.84 -5.76
N CYS A 230 -3.05 17.13 -4.63
CA CYS A 230 -3.15 16.30 -3.45
C CYS A 230 -4.54 16.39 -2.82
N GLN A 231 -5.10 15.24 -2.44
CA GLN A 231 -6.40 15.16 -1.77
C GLN A 231 -6.41 14.08 -0.66
N PRO A 232 -5.52 14.15 0.35
CA PRO A 232 -5.44 13.14 1.41
C PRO A 232 -6.77 12.94 2.16
N GLU A 233 -7.57 13.99 2.37
CA GLU A 233 -8.85 13.85 3.07
C GLU A 233 -9.90 13.08 2.24
N ASN A 234 -9.93 13.32 0.92
CA ASN A 234 -10.83 12.60 0.01
C ASN A 234 -10.40 11.14 -0.14
N LEU A 235 -9.09 10.90 -0.20
CA LEU A 235 -8.50 9.57 -0.20
C LEU A 235 -8.94 8.78 1.04
N ILE A 236 -8.76 9.32 2.25
CA ILE A 236 -9.19 8.65 3.49
C ILE A 236 -10.70 8.44 3.50
N ALA A 237 -11.49 9.41 3.04
CA ALA A 237 -12.94 9.26 2.94
C ALA A 237 -13.35 8.10 2.02
N GLN A 238 -12.64 7.89 0.91
CA GLN A 238 -12.86 6.75 0.01
C GLN A 238 -12.57 5.42 0.70
N VAL A 239 -11.45 5.32 1.43
CA VAL A 239 -11.10 4.12 2.20
C VAL A 239 -12.13 3.84 3.29
N TRP A 240 -12.63 4.88 3.98
CA TRP A 240 -13.60 4.70 5.07
C TRP A 240 -14.96 4.27 4.53
N ALA A 241 -15.35 4.78 3.35
CA ALA A 241 -16.55 4.35 2.65
C ALA A 241 -16.45 2.88 2.21
N ALA A 242 -15.31 2.47 1.65
CA ALA A 242 -15.04 1.06 1.33
C ALA A 242 -15.11 0.16 2.57
N SER A 243 -14.54 0.61 3.70
CA SER A 243 -14.57 -0.13 4.97
C SER A 243 -16.00 -0.31 5.49
N LYS A 244 -16.80 0.75 5.40
CA LYS A 244 -18.22 0.71 5.75
C LYS A 244 -18.99 -0.26 4.86
N GLN A 245 -18.75 -0.23 3.55
CA GLN A 245 -19.45 -1.10 2.59
C GLN A 245 -19.13 -2.59 2.81
N THR A 246 -17.89 -2.91 3.15
CA THR A 246 -17.41 -4.28 3.34
C THR A 246 -17.46 -4.77 4.78
N ASN A 247 -17.91 -3.93 5.71
CA ASN A 247 -17.89 -4.17 7.15
C ASN A 247 -16.50 -4.61 7.65
N THR A 248 -15.45 -3.98 7.16
CA THR A 248 -14.06 -4.26 7.53
C THR A 248 -13.55 -3.29 8.58
N LYS A 249 -12.61 -3.79 9.39
CA LYS A 249 -11.94 -3.03 10.44
C LYS A 249 -10.78 -2.23 9.86
N ILE A 250 -10.56 -1.02 10.36
CA ILE A 250 -9.48 -0.14 9.91
C ILE A 250 -8.61 0.29 11.09
N ALA A 251 -7.35 0.51 10.82
CA ALA A 251 -6.39 1.16 11.71
C ALA A 251 -5.73 2.31 10.94
N GLY A 252 -4.87 3.06 11.60
CA GLY A 252 -4.11 4.06 10.86
C GLY A 252 -2.85 4.57 11.53
N GLU A 253 -2.08 5.27 10.71
CA GLU A 253 -0.81 5.90 11.07
C GLU A 253 -0.76 7.33 10.52
N ASN A 254 0.05 8.19 11.15
CA ASN A 254 0.51 9.40 10.49
C ASN A 254 1.66 9.09 9.53
N ALA A 255 1.66 9.70 8.35
CA ALA A 255 2.71 9.49 7.35
C ALA A 255 3.99 10.29 7.65
N LEU A 256 3.84 11.52 8.15
CA LEU A 256 4.95 12.40 8.52
C LEU A 256 4.95 12.70 10.02
N PRO A 257 6.12 12.97 10.64
CA PRO A 257 6.18 13.42 12.03
C PRO A 257 5.36 14.69 12.24
N ARG A 258 4.47 14.69 13.24
CA ARG A 258 3.61 15.83 13.57
C ARG A 258 3.48 16.01 15.07
N TYR A 259 3.81 17.19 15.58
CA TYR A 259 3.78 17.51 17.01
C TYR A 259 2.80 18.64 17.35
N ASP A 260 2.16 19.20 16.33
CA ASP A 260 1.23 20.32 16.43
C ASP A 260 -0.23 19.86 16.62
N GLN A 261 -1.02 20.76 17.22
CA GLN A 261 -2.43 20.52 17.51
C GLN A 261 -3.27 20.24 16.26
N GLU A 262 -2.95 20.87 15.12
CA GLU A 262 -3.72 20.69 13.88
C GLU A 262 -3.61 19.24 13.38
N GLY A 263 -2.41 18.65 13.43
CA GLY A 263 -2.18 17.26 13.05
C GLY A 263 -2.91 16.28 13.94
N TYR A 264 -2.84 16.48 15.26
CA TYR A 264 -3.57 15.65 16.22
C TYR A 264 -5.09 15.75 16.04
N GLN A 265 -5.63 16.95 15.86
CA GLN A 265 -7.06 17.15 15.64
C GLN A 265 -7.54 16.55 14.31
N GLN A 266 -6.70 16.60 13.28
CA GLN A 266 -6.98 15.93 12.02
C GLN A 266 -7.04 14.41 12.20
N ILE A 267 -6.10 13.79 12.92
CA ILE A 267 -6.14 12.35 13.24
C ILE A 267 -7.43 12.01 13.99
N LEU A 268 -7.77 12.75 15.05
CA LEU A 268 -8.97 12.52 15.85
C LEU A 268 -10.26 12.65 15.02
N LYS A 269 -10.31 13.61 14.09
CA LYS A 269 -11.41 13.72 13.11
C LYS A 269 -11.53 12.46 12.27
N GLN A 270 -10.43 11.89 11.77
CA GLN A 270 -10.48 10.65 10.97
C GLN A 270 -10.91 9.43 11.79
N ILE A 271 -10.49 9.33 13.05
CA ILE A 271 -10.94 8.28 13.98
C ILE A 271 -12.46 8.37 14.19
N ARG A 272 -13.01 9.58 14.42
CA ARG A 272 -14.46 9.77 14.55
C ARG A 272 -15.22 9.40 13.28
N ASN A 273 -14.69 9.78 12.11
CA ASN A 273 -15.28 9.47 10.81
C ASN A 273 -15.32 7.96 10.50
N ALA A 274 -14.50 7.16 11.18
CA ALA A 274 -14.52 5.71 11.07
C ALA A 274 -15.74 5.04 11.77
N GLN A 275 -16.61 5.80 12.44
CA GLN A 275 -17.91 5.32 12.97
C GLN A 275 -17.82 3.95 13.69
N GLY A 276 -16.85 3.79 14.60
CA GLY A 276 -16.67 2.58 15.41
C GLY A 276 -15.95 1.40 14.73
N ARG A 277 -15.52 1.55 13.46
CA ARG A 277 -14.71 0.53 12.76
C ARG A 277 -13.20 0.69 12.98
N PHE A 278 -12.78 1.81 13.58
CA PHE A 278 -11.39 2.08 13.90
C PHE A 278 -10.92 1.20 15.06
N GLN A 279 -9.80 0.51 14.90
CA GLN A 279 -9.28 -0.43 15.90
C GLN A 279 -8.09 0.14 16.68
N ALA A 280 -7.17 0.81 15.97
CA ALA A 280 -5.94 1.29 16.56
C ALA A 280 -5.34 2.43 15.73
N PHE A 281 -4.67 3.35 16.42
CA PHE A 281 -3.81 4.34 15.79
C PHE A 281 -2.37 4.12 16.23
N THR A 282 -1.44 4.02 15.28
CA THR A 282 0.00 3.87 15.55
C THR A 282 0.72 5.17 15.20
N TYR A 283 1.29 5.84 16.20
CA TYR A 283 1.96 7.12 16.00
C TYR A 283 3.42 6.94 15.54
N LEU A 284 3.76 7.55 14.40
CA LEU A 284 5.10 7.59 13.82
C LEU A 284 5.81 8.90 14.24
N ARG A 285 6.86 8.89 15.08
CA ARG A 285 7.50 7.77 15.78
C ARG A 285 8.05 8.29 17.10
N LEU A 286 8.23 7.41 18.08
CA LEU A 286 9.02 7.70 19.28
C LEU A 286 10.41 8.23 18.91
N ASN A 287 10.70 9.46 19.30
CA ASN A 287 12.00 10.09 19.17
C ASN A 287 12.16 11.20 20.23
N ASN A 288 13.35 11.80 20.31
CA ASN A 288 13.62 12.85 21.28
C ASN A 288 12.74 14.09 21.10
N GLN A 289 12.30 14.37 19.87
CA GLN A 289 11.40 15.49 19.60
C GLN A 289 10.00 15.24 20.19
N LEU A 290 9.45 14.03 20.07
CA LEU A 290 8.18 13.66 20.69
C LEU A 290 8.23 13.81 22.21
N LEU A 291 9.38 13.45 22.81
CA LEU A 291 9.61 13.50 24.25
C LEU A 291 10.01 14.89 24.78
N ASP A 292 10.15 15.89 23.90
CA ASP A 292 10.36 17.27 24.31
C ASP A 292 9.16 17.80 25.10
N GLY A 293 9.40 18.52 26.19
CA GLY A 293 8.38 18.86 27.18
C GLY A 293 7.08 19.39 26.58
N TRP A 294 7.12 20.33 25.64
CA TRP A 294 5.88 20.85 25.05
C TRP A 294 5.22 19.84 24.11
N ASN A 295 5.99 19.15 23.26
CA ASN A 295 5.48 18.15 22.32
C ASN A 295 4.84 16.97 23.06
N PHE A 296 5.47 16.50 24.14
CA PHE A 296 4.98 15.38 24.93
C PHE A 296 3.68 15.74 25.67
N GLU A 297 3.54 16.98 26.14
CA GLU A 297 2.27 17.46 26.71
C GLU A 297 1.15 17.50 25.67
N GLN A 298 1.42 17.92 24.42
CA GLN A 298 0.41 17.84 23.36
C GLN A 298 0.06 16.40 23.00
N PHE A 299 1.07 15.52 22.92
CA PHE A 299 0.87 14.10 22.63
C PHE A 299 0.02 13.41 23.71
N LYS A 300 0.26 13.70 25.00
CA LYS A 300 -0.58 13.18 26.09
C LYS A 300 -2.05 13.59 25.95
N LYS A 301 -2.33 14.86 25.63
CA LYS A 301 -3.70 15.32 25.38
C LYS A 301 -4.34 14.61 24.18
N PHE A 302 -3.58 14.41 23.11
CA PHE A 302 -4.02 13.64 21.96
C PHE A 302 -4.39 12.21 22.36
N VAL A 303 -3.54 11.51 23.12
CA VAL A 303 -3.80 10.14 23.60
C VAL A 303 -5.03 10.09 24.51
N GLU A 304 -5.19 11.04 25.43
CA GLU A 304 -6.37 11.14 26.29
C GLU A 304 -7.66 11.35 25.49
N GLU A 305 -7.62 12.18 24.45
CA GLU A 305 -8.79 12.43 23.59
C GLU A 305 -9.10 11.25 22.69
N ALA A 306 -8.07 10.60 22.12
CA ALA A 306 -8.21 9.40 21.31
C ALA A 306 -8.84 8.25 22.13
N GLY A 307 -8.43 8.07 23.39
CA GLY A 307 -8.97 7.03 24.26
C GLY A 307 -10.42 7.24 24.70
N ARG A 308 -11.04 8.39 24.39
CA ARG A 308 -12.46 8.68 24.66
C ARG A 308 -13.37 8.44 23.46
N ILE A 309 -12.81 8.27 22.26
CA ILE A 309 -13.54 8.04 21.00
C ILE A 309 -13.73 6.54 20.80
#